data_AF-A0A9F2RAH3-F1
#
_entry.id   AF-A0A9F2RAH3-F1
#
_cell.length_a   1.000
_cell.length_b   1.000
_cell.length_c   1.000
_cell.angle_alpha   90.00
_cell.angle_beta   90.00
_cell.angle_gamma   90.00
#
_symmetry.space_group_name_H-M   'P 1'
#
loop_
_entity.id
_entity.type
_entity.pdbx_description
1 polymer ?
#
loop_
_entity_poly.entity_id
_entity_poly.type
_entity_poly.pdbx_seq_one_letter_code
_entity_poly.pdbx_strand_id
1 'polypeptide(L)'
;MIPTPRHQHVGPEGPFSAVYEPAEDTYLLLDALEQDAEALRSARIDICLEVGSGSGVVSTFLASVVGPKAFYMCTDINPEAGLCTAETARHNSVHIQPVITDLVTGLLPRLHGKVDLLLFNPPYVVTPSDERETQPQPSRQARHASSAVEENSKDTKSWNRGSLGWR
;
A
#
# COMPACT_ATOMS: atom_id res chain seq x y z
N MET A 1 -1.43 -20.45 19.56
CA MET A 1 -1.46 -18.99 19.56
C MET A 1 -0.23 -18.50 18.81
N ILE A 2 -0.45 -17.89 17.66
CA ILE A 2 0.59 -17.24 16.84
C ILE A 2 0.87 -15.89 17.51
N PRO A 3 2.12 -15.55 17.83
CA PRO A 3 2.41 -14.35 18.59
C PRO A 3 2.23 -13.09 17.73
N THR A 4 1.77 -12.01 18.36
CA THR A 4 1.84 -10.67 17.78
C THR A 4 3.29 -10.32 17.44
N PRO A 5 3.57 -9.81 16.22
CA PRO A 5 4.90 -9.37 15.83
C PRO A 5 5.49 -8.32 16.77
N ARG A 6 6.82 -8.31 16.90
CA ARG A 6 7.55 -7.30 17.66
C ARG A 6 7.44 -5.93 16.97
N HIS A 7 6.96 -4.93 17.69
CA HIS A 7 6.69 -3.58 17.19
C HIS A 7 7.02 -2.48 18.21
N GLN A 8 7.99 -2.71 19.10
CA GLN A 8 8.35 -1.79 20.20
C GLN A 8 8.88 -0.43 19.74
N HIS A 9 9.27 -0.30 18.47
CA HIS A 9 9.71 0.95 17.85
C HIS A 9 8.56 1.88 17.45
N VAL A 10 7.31 1.41 17.50
CA VAL A 10 6.11 2.15 17.12
C VAL A 10 5.54 2.90 18.32
N GLY A 11 4.96 4.07 18.09
CA GLY A 11 4.24 4.84 19.09
C GLY A 11 5.04 6.04 19.63
N PRO A 12 4.43 6.83 20.53
CA PRO A 12 4.85 8.21 20.85
C PRO A 12 6.26 8.30 21.45
N GLU A 13 6.72 7.26 22.13
CA GLU A 13 8.04 7.21 22.77
C GLU A 13 9.13 6.60 21.86
N GLY A 14 8.75 6.12 20.66
CA GLY A 14 9.63 5.47 19.69
C GLY A 14 10.08 6.40 18.57
N PRO A 15 10.96 5.92 17.68
CA PRO A 15 11.37 6.66 16.48
C PRO A 15 10.24 6.87 15.46
N PHE A 16 9.11 6.15 15.59
CA PHE A 16 7.95 6.26 14.70
C PHE A 16 6.72 6.80 15.46
N SER A 17 6.86 8.00 16.03
CA SER A 17 5.85 8.61 16.90
C SER A 17 4.60 9.10 16.18
N ALA A 18 4.66 9.34 14.87
CA ALA A 18 3.51 9.70 14.05
C ALA A 18 2.88 8.51 13.29
N VAL A 19 3.32 7.28 13.58
CA VAL A 19 2.76 6.06 13.00
C VAL A 19 1.72 5.46 13.94
N TYR A 20 0.64 4.94 13.36
CA TYR A 20 -0.43 4.29 14.10
C TYR A 20 0.08 3.09 14.91
N GLU A 21 -0.06 3.18 16.23
CA GLU A 21 0.26 2.10 17.16
C GLU A 21 -0.84 1.03 17.11
N PRO A 22 -0.50 -0.28 17.04
CA PRO A 22 -1.50 -1.35 17.05
C PRO A 22 -2.48 -1.26 18.23
N ALA A 23 -3.77 -1.13 17.93
CA ALA A 23 -4.86 -1.06 18.91
C ALA A 23 -5.89 -2.17 18.69
N GLU A 24 -7.06 -2.07 19.34
CA GLU A 24 -8.08 -3.14 19.39
C GLU A 24 -8.54 -3.61 18.01
N ASP A 25 -8.68 -2.71 17.05
CA ASP A 25 -9.01 -2.99 15.65
C ASP A 25 -7.95 -3.85 14.95
N THR A 26 -6.68 -3.53 15.21
CA THR A 26 -5.53 -4.25 14.69
C THR A 26 -5.52 -5.66 15.27
N TYR A 27 -5.70 -5.80 16.59
CA TYR A 27 -5.74 -7.11 17.24
C TYR A 27 -6.94 -7.93 16.80
N LEU A 28 -8.11 -7.32 16.59
CA LEU A 28 -9.27 -8.01 16.03
C LEU A 28 -9.00 -8.57 14.63
N LEU A 29 -8.27 -7.82 13.80
CA LEU A 29 -7.83 -8.30 12.48
C LEU A 29 -6.81 -9.44 12.59
N LEU A 30 -5.87 -9.38 13.55
CA LEU A 30 -4.94 -10.48 13.80
C LEU A 30 -5.67 -11.76 14.26
N ASP A 31 -6.66 -11.62 15.15
CA ASP A 31 -7.46 -12.73 15.64
C ASP A 31 -8.26 -13.40 14.52
N ALA A 32 -8.79 -12.61 13.57
CA ALA A 32 -9.46 -13.15 12.38
C ALA A 32 -8.48 -13.92 11.48
N LEU A 33 -7.30 -13.36 11.22
CA LEU A 33 -6.24 -14.05 10.47
C LEU A 33 -5.74 -15.31 11.17
N GLU A 34 -5.67 -15.32 12.50
CA GLU A 34 -5.30 -16.50 13.28
C GLU A 34 -6.36 -17.60 13.16
N GLN A 35 -7.65 -17.26 13.24
CA GLN A 35 -8.75 -18.19 13.07
C GLN A 35 -8.72 -18.88 11.70
N ASP A 36 -8.33 -18.14 10.66
CA ASP A 36 -8.22 -18.65 9.29
C ASP A 36 -6.84 -19.23 8.95
N ALA A 37 -5.92 -19.35 9.93
CA ALA A 37 -4.51 -19.69 9.68
C ALA A 37 -4.30 -20.98 8.89
N GLU A 38 -5.11 -22.02 9.12
CA GLU A 38 -4.97 -23.29 8.40
C GLU A 38 -5.42 -23.19 6.94
N ALA A 39 -6.50 -22.44 6.68
CA ALA A 39 -6.96 -22.15 5.34
C ALA A 39 -5.93 -21.29 4.59
N LEU A 40 -5.36 -20.28 5.25
CA LEU A 40 -4.32 -19.40 4.70
C LEU A 40 -3.03 -20.17 4.36
N ARG A 41 -2.59 -21.11 5.21
CA ARG A 41 -1.43 -21.97 4.93
C ARG A 41 -1.65 -22.93 3.77
N SER A 42 -2.88 -23.44 3.64
CA SER A 42 -3.25 -24.37 2.58
C SER A 42 -3.55 -23.64 1.25
N ALA A 43 -3.88 -22.36 1.32
CA ALA A 43 -4.08 -21.51 0.16
C ALA A 43 -2.75 -21.29 -0.57
N ARG A 44 -2.76 -21.44 -1.89
CA ARG A 44 -1.63 -21.08 -2.74
C ARG A 44 -1.65 -19.58 -2.99
N ILE A 45 -1.26 -18.82 -1.96
CA ILE A 45 -1.15 -17.36 -2.03
C ILE A 45 0.22 -17.01 -2.59
N ASP A 46 0.25 -16.32 -3.73
CA ASP A 46 1.48 -15.85 -4.36
C ASP A 46 1.70 -14.35 -4.08
N ILE A 47 0.65 -13.53 -4.02
CA ILE A 47 0.75 -12.09 -3.77
C ILE A 47 -0.26 -11.63 -2.70
N CYS A 48 0.28 -11.06 -1.63
CA CYS A 48 -0.46 -10.34 -0.60
C CYS A 48 -0.28 -8.83 -0.77
N LEU A 49 -1.37 -8.07 -0.59
CA LEU A 49 -1.33 -6.61 -0.53
C LEU A 49 -2.08 -6.12 0.71
N GLU A 50 -1.42 -5.36 1.56
CA GLU A 50 -2.07 -4.55 2.60
C GLU A 50 -2.12 -3.08 2.16
N VAL A 51 -3.29 -2.45 2.25
CA VAL A 51 -3.44 -0.99 2.06
C VAL A 51 -3.48 -0.32 3.43
N GLY A 52 -2.67 0.73 3.62
CA GLY A 52 -2.56 1.47 4.88
C GLY A 52 -1.87 0.64 5.98
N SER A 53 -0.61 0.27 5.76
CA SER A 53 0.08 -0.66 6.66
C SER A 53 0.41 -0.12 8.05
N GLY A 54 0.49 1.20 8.22
CA GLY A 54 0.84 1.82 9.50
C GLY A 54 2.12 1.24 10.09
N SER A 55 1.99 0.56 11.23
CA SER A 55 3.08 -0.14 11.93
C SER A 55 3.69 -1.32 11.16
N GLY A 56 2.95 -1.89 10.21
CA GLY A 56 3.31 -3.11 9.46
C GLY A 56 3.05 -4.41 10.22
N VAL A 57 2.38 -4.35 11.38
CA VAL A 57 2.13 -5.53 12.23
C VAL A 57 1.23 -6.55 11.55
N VAL A 58 0.19 -6.12 10.84
CA VAL A 58 -0.75 -7.01 10.15
C VAL A 58 -0.05 -7.76 9.01
N SER A 59 0.63 -7.05 8.09
CA SER A 59 1.44 -7.69 7.04
C SER A 59 2.50 -8.64 7.63
N THR A 60 3.14 -8.27 8.73
CA THR A 60 4.17 -9.10 9.38
C THR A 60 3.58 -10.37 9.99
N PHE A 61 2.42 -10.25 10.64
CA PHE A 61 1.70 -11.41 11.18
C PHE A 61 1.25 -12.34 10.05
N LEU A 62 0.62 -11.81 9.00
CA LEU A 62 0.22 -12.60 7.83
C LEU A 62 1.42 -13.33 7.20
N ALA A 63 2.58 -12.66 7.08
CA ALA A 63 3.79 -13.29 6.56
C ALA A 63 4.28 -14.46 7.41
N SER A 64 4.12 -14.39 8.73
CA SER A 64 4.43 -15.49 9.64
C SER A 64 3.43 -16.67 9.53
N VAL A 65 2.18 -16.40 9.14
CA VAL A 65 1.13 -17.41 8.95
C VAL A 65 1.30 -18.13 7.61
N VAL A 66 1.34 -17.37 6.51
CA VAL A 66 1.37 -17.87 5.11
C VAL A 66 2.75 -18.41 4.74
N GLY A 67 3.82 -17.78 5.27
CA GLY A 67 5.19 -18.23 5.08
C GLY A 67 5.90 -17.62 3.86
N PRO A 68 7.22 -17.83 3.74
CA PRO A 68 8.12 -16.98 2.97
C PRO A 68 8.02 -17.10 1.43
N LYS A 69 7.10 -17.93 0.91
CA LYS A 69 6.94 -18.16 -0.54
C LYS A 69 6.11 -17.07 -1.21
N ALA A 70 5.17 -16.47 -0.48
CA ALA A 70 4.36 -15.39 -1.01
C ALA A 70 5.16 -14.08 -1.07
N PHE A 71 4.75 -13.20 -1.98
CA PHE A 71 5.26 -11.84 -2.07
C PHE A 71 4.34 -10.90 -1.29
N TYR A 72 4.91 -10.23 -0.28
CA TYR A 72 4.18 -9.30 0.58
C TYR A 72 4.48 -7.87 0.16
N MET A 73 3.46 -7.17 -0.32
CA MET A 73 3.50 -5.73 -0.57
C MET A 73 2.58 -5.04 0.42
N CYS A 74 2.92 -3.82 0.78
CA CYS A 74 1.98 -2.95 1.44
C CYS A 74 2.08 -1.51 0.92
N THR A 75 1.04 -0.73 1.13
CA THR A 75 1.04 0.70 0.84
C THR A 75 0.71 1.50 2.08
N ASP A 76 1.25 2.72 2.15
CA ASP A 76 0.79 3.73 3.08
C ASP A 76 1.01 5.11 2.47
N ILE A 77 0.15 6.07 2.80
CA ILE A 77 0.32 7.46 2.37
C ILE A 77 1.37 8.18 3.24
N ASN A 78 1.59 7.73 4.48
CA ASN A 78 2.59 8.25 5.38
C ASN A 78 3.97 7.60 5.09
N PRO A 79 4.98 8.38 4.67
CA PRO A 79 6.34 7.86 4.46
C PRO A 79 6.94 7.17 5.70
N GLU A 80 6.65 7.66 6.90
CA GLU A 80 7.14 7.07 8.15
C GLU A 80 6.54 5.70 8.41
N ALA A 81 5.28 5.46 8.01
CA ALA A 81 4.64 4.15 8.11
C ALA A 81 5.32 3.12 7.19
N GLY A 82 5.74 3.52 5.99
CA GLY A 82 6.53 2.67 5.09
C GLY A 82 7.86 2.25 5.71
N LEU A 83 8.59 3.19 6.32
CA LEU A 83 9.85 2.91 7.03
C LEU A 83 9.62 2.05 8.28
N CYS A 84 8.59 2.37 9.05
CA CYS A 84 8.19 1.62 10.24
C CYS A 84 7.84 0.18 9.90
N THR A 85 7.10 -0.04 8.81
CA THR A 85 6.75 -1.37 8.32
C THR A 85 7.98 -2.17 7.93
N ALA A 86 8.95 -1.56 7.25
CA ALA A 86 10.22 -2.21 6.92
C ALA A 86 10.99 -2.62 8.19
N GLU A 87 11.00 -1.77 9.22
CA GLU A 87 11.67 -2.04 10.49
C GLU A 87 10.95 -3.15 11.28
N THR A 88 9.62 -3.16 11.29
CA THR A 88 8.81 -4.26 11.85
C THR A 88 9.11 -5.58 11.14
N ALA A 89 9.14 -5.58 9.81
CA ALA A 89 9.48 -6.76 9.02
C ALA A 89 10.88 -7.30 9.40
N ARG A 90 11.86 -6.40 9.49
CA ARG A 90 13.25 -6.70 9.87
C ARG A 90 13.36 -7.31 11.27
N HIS A 91 12.66 -6.75 12.25
CA HIS A 91 12.65 -7.25 13.64
C HIS A 91 12.01 -8.63 13.79
N ASN A 92 11.17 -9.03 12.85
CA ASN A 92 10.44 -10.30 12.84
C ASN A 92 10.95 -11.27 11.77
N SER A 93 12.06 -10.95 11.09
CA SER A 93 12.70 -11.80 10.08
C SER A 93 11.78 -12.19 8.91
N VAL A 94 10.92 -11.27 8.48
CA VAL A 94 10.09 -11.43 7.28
C VAL A 94 10.44 -10.38 6.22
N HIS A 95 10.01 -10.61 4.97
CA HIS A 95 10.24 -9.69 3.87
C HIS A 95 8.91 -9.05 3.45
N ILE A 96 8.82 -7.73 3.58
CA ILE A 96 7.67 -6.92 3.14
C ILE A 96 8.20 -5.77 2.28
N GLN A 97 7.51 -5.46 1.20
CA GLN A 97 7.84 -4.38 0.27
C GLN A 97 6.85 -3.22 0.43
N PRO A 98 7.17 -2.21 1.27
CA PRO A 98 6.34 -1.01 1.40
C PRO A 98 6.46 -0.11 0.18
N VAL A 99 5.34 0.48 -0.25
CA VAL A 99 5.25 1.47 -1.32
C VAL A 99 4.51 2.69 -0.79
N ILE A 100 5.17 3.85 -0.81
CA ILE A 100 4.55 5.10 -0.37
C ILE A 100 3.64 5.59 -1.49
N THR A 101 2.32 5.54 -1.28
CA THR A 101 1.33 5.95 -2.29
C THR A 101 -0.04 6.17 -1.66
N ASP A 102 -0.89 6.92 -2.36
CA ASP A 102 -2.32 6.99 -2.06
C ASP A 102 -3.02 5.70 -2.55
N LEU A 103 -3.63 4.98 -1.61
CA LEU A 103 -4.28 3.67 -1.79
C LEU A 103 -3.37 2.68 -2.56
N VAL A 104 -3.66 2.44 -3.83
CA VAL A 104 -2.91 1.53 -4.72
C VAL A 104 -2.44 2.22 -6.01
N THR A 105 -2.38 3.55 -5.98
CA THR A 105 -1.92 4.35 -7.12
C THR A 105 -0.52 3.89 -7.55
N GLY A 106 -0.29 3.79 -8.86
CA GLY A 106 0.98 3.29 -9.42
C GLY A 106 1.14 1.76 -9.43
N LEU A 107 0.36 1.01 -8.64
CA LEU A 107 0.37 -0.46 -8.68
C LEU A 107 -0.57 -1.03 -9.76
N LEU A 108 -1.56 -0.24 -10.17
CA LEU A 108 -2.45 -0.56 -11.28
C LEU A 108 -1.95 0.03 -12.60
N PRO A 109 -2.15 -0.66 -13.74
CA PRO A 109 -2.86 -1.94 -13.91
C PRO A 109 -1.97 -3.18 -13.65
N ARG A 110 -0.72 -3.01 -13.21
CA ARG A 110 0.27 -4.11 -13.11
C ARG A 110 -0.18 -5.26 -12.20
N LEU A 111 -0.90 -4.95 -11.12
CA LEU A 111 -1.47 -5.91 -10.17
C LEU A 111 -2.93 -6.32 -10.46
N HIS A 112 -3.53 -5.87 -11.57
CA HIS A 112 -4.92 -6.21 -11.89
C HIS A 112 -5.10 -7.74 -11.99
N GLY A 113 -5.96 -8.31 -11.14
CA GLY A 113 -6.28 -9.73 -11.12
C GLY A 113 -5.16 -10.62 -10.57
N LYS A 114 -4.17 -10.05 -9.87
CA LYS A 114 -2.99 -10.79 -9.36
C LYS A 114 -2.88 -10.85 -7.84
N VAL A 115 -3.65 -10.04 -7.11
CA VAL A 115 -3.63 -10.05 -5.65
C VAL A 115 -4.52 -11.19 -5.17
N ASP A 116 -3.93 -12.18 -4.48
CA ASP A 116 -4.66 -13.34 -3.96
C ASP A 116 -5.30 -13.03 -2.61
N LEU A 117 -4.62 -12.19 -1.81
CA LEU A 117 -5.11 -11.72 -0.51
C LEU A 117 -4.90 -10.21 -0.38
N LEU A 118 -6.00 -9.48 -0.21
CA LEU A 118 -6.02 -8.04 0.03
C LEU A 118 -6.49 -7.78 1.47
N LEU A 119 -5.70 -7.01 2.21
CA LEU A 119 -6.04 -6.54 3.56
C LEU A 119 -6.18 -5.01 3.56
N PHE A 120 -7.14 -4.51 4.33
CA PHE A 120 -7.28 -3.08 4.58
C PHE A 120 -7.96 -2.85 5.93
N ASN A 121 -7.25 -2.23 6.87
CA ASN A 121 -7.83 -1.65 8.07
C ASN A 121 -7.90 -0.11 7.89
N PRO A 122 -8.98 0.42 7.29
CA PRO A 122 -9.05 1.82 6.88
C PRO A 122 -9.17 2.77 8.07
N PRO A 123 -8.87 4.08 7.91
CA PRO A 123 -9.30 5.07 8.89
C PRO A 123 -10.83 5.14 8.94
N TYR A 124 -11.42 4.56 9.99
CA TYR A 124 -12.87 4.39 10.14
C TYR A 124 -13.53 5.38 11.11
N VAL A 125 -12.72 6.13 11.87
CA VAL A 125 -13.24 7.10 12.83
C VAL A 125 -13.89 8.25 12.09
N VAL A 126 -15.10 8.62 12.53
CA VAL A 126 -15.80 9.79 12.00
C VAL A 126 -15.04 11.04 12.42
N THR A 127 -14.33 11.64 11.48
CA THR A 127 -13.69 12.94 11.65
C THR A 127 -14.62 14.05 11.16
N PRO A 128 -14.61 15.24 11.81
CA PRO A 128 -15.26 16.43 11.26
C PRO A 128 -14.79 16.66 9.82
N SER A 129 -15.68 17.16 8.95
CA SER A 129 -15.39 17.36 7.52
C SER A 129 -14.13 18.19 7.26
N ASP A 130 -13.75 19.06 8.21
CA ASP A 130 -12.64 19.99 8.10
C ASP A 130 -11.26 19.33 8.33
N GLU A 131 -11.19 18.14 8.95
CA GLU A 131 -9.94 17.38 9.10
C GLU A 131 -9.48 16.71 7.80
N ARG A 132 -10.35 16.60 6.78
CA ARG A 132 -10.02 16.02 5.47
C ARG A 132 -9.19 16.95 4.59
N GLU A 133 -9.11 18.25 4.92
CA GLU A 133 -8.46 19.28 4.10
C GLU A 133 -7.02 19.62 4.53
N THR A 134 -6.52 19.10 5.65
CA THR A 134 -5.18 19.43 6.16
C THR A 134 -4.05 18.66 5.50
N GLN A 135 -4.33 17.70 4.62
CA GLN A 135 -3.32 17.22 3.67
C GLN A 135 -3.09 18.30 2.61
N PRO A 136 -1.85 18.81 2.44
CA PRO A 136 -1.59 19.91 1.52
C PRO A 136 -1.99 19.52 0.09
N GLN A 137 -3.12 20.05 -0.36
CA GLN A 137 -3.55 19.99 -1.75
C GLN A 137 -2.48 20.67 -2.60
N PRO A 138 -2.02 20.07 -3.71
CA PRO A 138 -1.11 20.75 -4.62
C PRO A 138 -1.77 22.05 -5.10
N SER A 139 -1.01 23.15 -4.98
CA SER A 139 -1.48 24.50 -5.26
C SER A 139 -2.24 24.59 -6.59
N ARG A 140 -3.29 25.44 -6.63
CA ARG A 140 -4.15 25.67 -7.81
C ARG A 140 -3.40 26.06 -9.10
N GLN A 141 -2.10 26.37 -9.01
CA GLN A 141 -1.23 26.61 -10.18
C GLN A 141 -0.90 25.32 -10.95
N ALA A 142 -0.91 24.14 -10.32
CA ALA A 142 -0.69 22.86 -11.01
C ALA A 142 -1.91 22.40 -11.84
N ARG A 143 -3.12 22.87 -11.51
CA ARG A 143 -4.35 22.50 -12.25
C ARG A 143 -4.44 23.15 -13.63
N HIS A 144 -3.81 24.29 -13.84
CA HIS A 144 -3.81 24.96 -15.15
C HIS A 144 -2.75 24.44 -16.13
N ALA A 145 -1.74 23.72 -15.64
CA ALA A 145 -0.76 23.08 -16.53
C ALA A 145 -1.33 21.83 -17.21
N SER A 146 -2.30 21.14 -16.60
CA SER A 146 -2.85 19.90 -17.15
C SER A 146 -3.88 20.14 -18.26
N SER A 147 -4.62 21.26 -18.23
CA SER A 147 -5.55 21.63 -19.30
C SER A 147 -4.86 22.15 -20.57
N ALA A 148 -3.62 22.66 -20.45
CA ALA A 148 -2.87 23.18 -21.60
C ALA A 148 -2.19 22.10 -22.46
N VAL A 149 -2.08 20.86 -21.95
CA VAL A 149 -1.46 19.73 -22.69
C VAL A 149 -2.49 19.02 -23.58
N GLU A 150 -3.78 19.03 -23.22
CA GLU A 150 -4.83 18.39 -24.03
C GLU A 150 -5.28 19.21 -25.25
N GLU A 151 -5.09 20.54 -25.24
CA GLU A 151 -5.51 21.41 -26.35
C GLU A 151 -4.54 21.41 -27.54
N ASN A 152 -3.29 20.96 -27.38
CA ASN A 152 -2.27 21.03 -28.44
C ASN A 152 -2.14 19.76 -29.31
N SER A 153 -3.05 18.79 -29.16
CA SER A 153 -3.00 17.50 -29.90
C SER A 153 -3.95 17.42 -31.11
N LYS A 154 -4.64 18.52 -31.46
CA LYS A 154 -5.65 18.50 -32.55
C LYS A 154 -5.26 19.11 -33.88
N ASP A 155 -4.07 19.70 -34.02
CA ASP A 155 -3.62 20.25 -35.31
C ASP A 155 -2.28 19.67 -35.75
N THR A 156 -2.33 18.59 -36.54
CA THR A 156 -1.42 18.37 -37.67
C THR A 156 -2.01 17.30 -38.60
N LYS A 157 -2.81 17.77 -39.56
CA LYS A 157 -3.16 17.00 -40.77
C LYS A 157 -2.03 17.09 -41.80
N SER A 158 -1.82 15.95 -42.43
CA SER A 158 -1.25 15.70 -43.77
C SER A 158 0.21 16.05 -44.05
N TRP A 159 1.02 15.01 -44.28
CA TRP A 159 1.95 14.96 -45.41
C TRP A 159 1.79 13.60 -46.10
N ASN A 160 1.71 13.64 -47.43
CA ASN A 160 1.42 12.48 -48.28
C ASN A 160 2.59 12.24 -49.24
N ARG A 161 2.83 10.95 -49.53
CA ARG A 161 3.65 10.32 -50.58
C ARG A 161 5.17 10.29 -50.49
N GLY A 162 5.70 9.08 -50.61
CA GLY A 162 7.08 8.77 -50.98
C GLY A 162 7.35 7.26 -51.01
N SER A 163 7.02 6.63 -52.12
CA SER A 163 7.36 5.25 -52.51
C SER A 163 8.82 4.88 -52.30
N LEU A 164 9.10 3.65 -51.85
CA LEU A 164 10.20 2.79 -52.30
C LEU A 164 10.03 1.40 -51.66
N GLY A 165 9.66 0.41 -52.47
CA GLY A 165 9.72 -1.00 -52.08
C GLY A 165 11.09 -1.58 -52.41
N TRP A 166 11.50 -2.61 -51.66
CA TRP A 166 12.41 -3.67 -52.12
C TRP A 166 12.06 -4.97 -51.39
N ARG A 167 12.42 -6.05 -52.08
CA ARG A 167 12.13 -7.47 -51.85
C ARG A 167 12.69 -8.02 -50.55
#